data_AF-A0AAN8IT65-F1
#
_entry.id   AF-A0AAN8IT65-F1
#
_cell.length_a   1.000
_cell.length_b   1.000
_cell.length_c   1.000
_cell.angle_alpha   90.00
_cell.angle_beta   90.00
_cell.angle_gamma   90.00
#
_symmetry.space_group_name_H-M   'P 1'
#
loop_
_entity.id
_entity.type
_entity.pdbx_description
1 polymer ?
#
loop_
_entity_poly.entity_id
_entity_poly.type
_entity_poly.pdbx_seq_one_letter_code
_entity_poly.pdbx_strand_id
1 'polypeptide(L)' 'MMRESSESAMMLTSHSMDECEALCSRIAILRKGRIKAVGTSQELKSKFGRHYTITMVAPDVDSRNKVIEAVAKAFT' A
#
# COMPACT_ATOMS: atom_id res chain seq x y z
N MET A 1 -1.72 -7.96 27.30
CA MET A 1 -0.33 -8.29 26.93
C MET A 1 -0.34 -9.64 26.25
N MET A 2 -0.19 -9.67 24.93
CA MET A 2 -0.19 -10.91 24.14
C MET A 2 1.09 -11.68 24.47
N ARG A 3 0.98 -12.93 24.95
CA ARG A 3 2.14 -13.75 25.31
C ARG A 3 2.68 -14.44 24.06
N GLU A 4 3.90 -14.07 23.68
CA GLU A 4 4.66 -14.77 22.65
C GLU A 4 5.22 -16.06 23.28
N SER A 5 4.61 -17.19 22.95
CA SER A 5 5.12 -18.53 23.29
C SER A 5 5.61 -19.14 21.99
N SER A 6 6.81 -19.70 21.97
CA SER A 6 7.51 -20.17 20.76
C SER A 6 6.79 -21.31 19.99
N GLU A 7 5.61 -21.74 20.43
CA GLU A 7 4.79 -22.81 19.83
C GLU A 7 3.36 -22.35 19.47
N SER A 8 3.07 -21.04 19.49
CA SER A 8 1.73 -20.50 19.22
C SER A 8 1.68 -19.67 17.94
N ALA A 9 0.72 -19.95 17.07
CA ALA A 9 0.39 -19.11 15.92
C ALA A 9 -0.86 -18.27 16.21
N MET A 10 -0.83 -16.99 15.85
CA MET A 10 -1.97 -16.08 15.98
C MET A 10 -2.40 -15.61 14.60
N MET A 11 -3.71 -15.56 14.36
CA MET A 11 -4.28 -14.99 13.15
C MET A 11 -5.10 -13.75 13.53
N LEU A 12 -4.73 -12.61 12.97
CA LEU A 12 -5.44 -11.35 13.14
C LEU A 12 -6.11 -10.97 11.81
N THR A 13 -7.34 -10.46 11.90
CA THR A 13 -8.04 -9.84 10.77
C THR A 13 -8.30 -8.39 11.12
N SER A 14 -7.64 -7.48 10.40
CA SER A 14 -7.90 -6.04 10.50
C SER A 14 -8.09 -5.45 9.11
N HIS A 15 -8.79 -4.33 9.04
CA HIS A 15 -8.88 -3.49 7.85
C HIS A 15 -7.82 -2.38 7.85
N SER A 16 -7.09 -2.21 8.97
CA SER A 16 -5.99 -1.25 9.09
C SER A 16 -4.68 -1.90 8.67
N MET A 17 -4.02 -1.33 7.66
CA MET A 17 -2.70 -1.79 7.24
C MET A 17 -1.65 -1.53 8.33
N ASP A 18 -1.75 -0.42 9.05
CA ASP A 18 -0.80 -0.02 10.09
C ASP A 18 -0.80 -0.99 11.27
N GLU A 19 -1.98 -1.48 11.67
CA GLU A 19 -2.11 -2.48 12.74
C GLU A 19 -1.53 -3.84 12.31
N CYS A 20 -1.81 -4.26 11.08
CA CYS A 20 -1.29 -5.51 10.53
C CYS A 20 0.24 -5.47 10.40
N GLU A 21 0.79 -4.32 10.03
CA GLU A 21 2.24 -4.12 9.91
C GLU A 21 2.94 -4.10 11.27
N ALA A 22 2.30 -3.54 12.31
CA ALA A 22 2.87 -3.50 13.65
C ALA A 22 2.87 -4.85 14.36
N LEU A 23 1.86 -5.70 14.10
CA LEU A 23 1.62 -6.93 14.89
C LEU A 23 1.90 -8.24 14.14
N CYS A 24 1.92 -8.25 12.80
CA CYS A 24 2.02 -9.48 12.01
C CYS A 24 3.34 -9.57 11.24
N SER A 25 3.97 -10.76 11.26
CA SER A 25 5.14 -11.06 10.43
C SER A 25 4.80 -11.32 8.95
N ARG A 26 3.57 -11.77 8.69
CA ARG A 26 3.01 -12.00 7.34
C ARG A 26 1.59 -11.47 7.28
N ILE A 27 1.25 -10.89 6.13
CA ILE A 27 -0.05 -10.27 5.85
C ILE A 27 -0.66 -10.94 4.63
N ALA A 28 -1.96 -11.24 4.70
CA ALA A 28 -2.75 -11.72 3.58
C ALA A 28 -3.87 -10.72 3.26
N ILE A 29 -3.99 -10.30 2.01
CA ILE A 29 -5.07 -9.42 1.55
C ILE A 29 -6.24 -10.25 1.08
N LEU A 30 -7.36 -10.17 1.78
CA LEU A 30 -8.60 -10.87 1.47
C LEU A 30 -9.58 -9.94 0.74
N ARG A 31 -10.18 -10.41 -0.36
CA ARG A 31 -11.25 -9.69 -1.06
C ARG A 31 -12.30 -10.66 -1.59
N LYS A 32 -13.57 -10.44 -1.23
CA LYS A 32 -14.72 -11.27 -1.67
C LYS A 32 -14.48 -12.78 -1.46
N GLY A 33 -14.02 -13.17 -0.28
CA GLY A 33 -13.77 -14.57 0.09
C GLY A 33 -12.55 -15.21 -0.57
N ARG A 34 -11.69 -14.44 -1.26
CA ARG A 34 -10.48 -14.94 -1.92
C ARG A 34 -9.25 -14.16 -1.48
N ILE A 35 -8.15 -14.88 -1.24
CA ILE A 35 -6.85 -14.28 -0.98
C ILE A 35 -6.30 -13.72 -2.29
N LYS A 36 -6.01 -12.42 -2.31
CA LYS A 36 -5.48 -11.70 -3.47
C LYS A 36 -3.96 -11.55 -3.43
N ALA A 37 -3.39 -11.49 -2.23
CA ALA A 37 -1.96 -11.39 -2.03
C ALA A 37 -1.59 -11.94 -0.65
N VAL A 38 -0.38 -12.47 -0.52
CA VAL A 38 0.24 -12.87 0.76
C VAL A 38 1.70 -12.50 0.70
N GLY A 39 2.23 -11.95 1.78
CA GLY A 39 3.64 -11.61 1.90
C GLY A 39 3.92 -10.81 3.17
N THR A 40 5.16 -10.38 3.33
CA THR A 40 5.53 -9.35 4.30
C THR A 40 4.94 -8.00 3.88
N SER A 41 4.85 -7.05 4.82
CA SER A 41 4.42 -5.68 4.49
C SER A 41 5.24 -5.08 3.33
N GLN A 42 6.56 -5.29 3.34
CA GLN A 42 7.46 -4.74 2.34
C GLN A 42 7.25 -5.36 0.95
N GLU A 43 7.02 -6.67 0.86
CA GLU A 43 6.68 -7.34 -0.40
C GLU A 43 5.36 -6.81 -0.98
N LEU A 44 4.35 -6.62 -0.11
CA LEU A 44 3.05 -6.08 -0.53
C LEU A 44 3.16 -4.62 -0.98
N LYS A 45 3.89 -3.77 -0.24
CA LYS A 45 4.16 -2.38 -0.62
C LYS A 45 4.96 -2.28 -1.92
N SER A 46 5.96 -3.13 -2.12
CA SER A 46 6.71 -3.18 -3.38
C SER A 46 5.83 -3.58 -4.56
N LYS A 47 4.97 -4.59 -4.37
CA LYS A 47 4.12 -5.14 -5.44
C LYS A 47 2.90 -4.28 -5.77
N PHE A 48 2.27 -3.68 -4.76
CA PHE A 48 0.98 -2.98 -4.89
C PHE A 48 1.04 -1.49 -4.53
N GLY A 49 2.05 -1.06 -3.80
CA GLY A 49 2.27 0.35 -3.43
C GLY A 49 2.94 1.19 -4.52
N ARG A 50 2.84 0.78 -5.78
CA ARG A 50 3.37 1.57 -6.90
C ARG A 50 2.53 2.83 -7.05
N HIS A 51 3.04 3.95 -6.53
CA HIS A 51 2.54 5.28 -6.79
C HIS A 51 3.71 6.16 -7.24
N TYR A 52 3.45 7.07 -8.17
CA TYR A 52 4.42 8.06 -8.63
C TYR A 52 4.05 9.40 -7.99
N THR A 53 4.93 9.95 -7.16
CA THR A 53 4.82 11.33 -6.67
C THR A 53 5.71 12.20 -7.55
N ILE A 54 5.09 13.09 -8.33
CA ILE A 54 5.80 13.94 -9.28
C ILE A 54 5.69 15.39 -8.79
N THR A 55 6.82 16.00 -8.45
CA THR A 55 6.91 17.42 -8.13
C THR A 55 7.45 18.17 -9.34
N MET A 56 6.72 19.15 -9.84
CA MET A 56 7.09 19.94 -11.02
C MET A 56 6.95 21.43 -10.73
N VAL A 57 7.82 22.23 -11.35
CA VAL A 57 7.75 23.69 -11.30
C VAL A 57 7.30 24.18 -12.68
N ALA A 58 6.20 24.91 -12.72
CA ALA A 58 5.71 25.54 -13.95
C ALA A 58 6.15 27.02 -13.99
N PRO A 59 6.48 27.55 -15.17
CA PRO A 59 6.87 28.96 -15.32
C PRO A 59 5.71 29.93 -15.10
N ASP A 60 4.46 29.49 -15.26
CA ASP A 60 3.26 30.29 -15.11
C ASP A 60 2.09 29.45 -14.51
N VAL A 61 1.09 30.15 -13.95
CA VAL A 61 -0.06 29.52 -13.28
C VAL A 61 -1.03 28.88 -14.27
N ASP A 62 -1.16 29.43 -15.48
CA ASP A 62 -2.03 28.91 -16.55
C ASP A 62 -1.57 27.53 -17.05
N SER A 63 -0.26 27.29 -17.04
CA SER A 63 0.36 26.01 -17.42
C SER A 63 0.09 24.89 -16.41
N ARG A 64 -0.28 25.20 -15.14
CA ARG A 64 -0.51 24.19 -14.09
C ARG A 64 -1.54 23.14 -14.51
N ASN A 65 -2.72 23.57 -14.97
CA ASN A 65 -3.79 22.64 -15.30
C ASN A 65 -3.45 21.79 -16.53
N LYS A 66 -2.76 22.39 -17.53
CA LYS A 66 -2.29 21.68 -18.73
C LYS A 66 -1.27 20.59 -18.39
N VAL A 67 -0.33 20.88 -17.49
CA VAL A 67 0.69 19.92 -17.04
C VAL A 67 0.04 18.77 -16.26
N ILE A 68 -0.90 19.05 -15.35
CA ILE A 68 -1.61 18.00 -14.60
C ILE A 68 -2.37 17.07 -15.57
N GLU A 69 -3.07 17.62 -16.57
CA GLU A 69 -3.80 16.81 -17.54
C GLU A 69 -2.88 15.97 -18.44
N ALA A 70 -1.75 16.55 -18.88
CA ALA A 70 -0.76 15.84 -19.68
C ALA A 70 -0.10 14.68 -18.91
N VAL A 71 0.23 14.91 -17.64
CA VAL A 71 0.75 13.87 -16.74
C VAL A 71 -0.31 12.80 -16.50
N ALA A 72 -1.56 13.15 -16.20
CA ALA A 72 -2.61 12.16 -15.99
C ALA A 72 -2.79 11.23 -17.22
N LYS A 73 -2.71 11.78 -18.45
CA LYS A 73 -2.79 11.00 -19.69
C LYS A 73 -1.55 10.13 -19.95
N ALA A 74 -0.36 10.57 -19.55
CA ALA A 74 0.88 9.82 -19.78
C ALA A 74 1.03 8.60 -18.85
N PHE A 75 0.34 8.60 -17.72
CA PHE A 75 0.43 7.54 -16.69
C PHE A 75 -0.84 6.66 -16.59
N THR A 76 -1.82 6.85 -17.48
CA THR A 76 -2.99 5.95 -17.66
C THR A 76 -2.70 4.94 -18.75
#